data_AF-A0A3R7E949-F1
#
_entry.id   AF-A0A3R7E949-F1
#
_cell.length_a   1.000
_cell.length_b   1.000
_cell.length_c   1.000
_cell.angle_alpha   90.00
_cell.angle_beta   90.00
_cell.angle_gamma   90.00
#
_symmetry.space_group_name_H-M   'P 1'
#
loop_
_entity.id
_entity.type
_entity.pdbx_description
1 polymer ?
#
loop_
_entity_poly.entity_id
_entity_poly.type
_entity_poly.pdbx_seq_one_letter_code
_entity_poly.pdbx_strand_id
1 'polypeptide(L)'
;MDGGEYLEDFTIKELRYFDLLYISDIKVRNENKYVSLVHSYLMNGGIVLFDMGRISSIFLGKISDILPIKEFDRRISNLHLNFSSILGYIKYSPPKNAEKVHILYARVLKRGAEVLAWDENANPVLVRMKKFNGWIVWSGLNLPYQVMRMEDPKGSHLLVYLIRFFTSHISSSNEEIRKGDFKVLSTDEYEVSLSGLSVDDAVWFKMMYYPGWEAIIKDTGERLRIFLAGPHTMLVFPRRSSTLKIIFKFGKTHDVIIGEYISIIFYGILFLYFIPYQIIRKYYRPPEGWVHTHHKGSGYNNVKYGKRKSKIS
;
A
#
# COMPACT_ATOMS: atom_id res chain seq x y z
N MET A 1 5.55 5.19 3.04
CA MET A 1 4.72 4.81 4.20
C MET A 1 3.51 4.12 3.63
N ASP A 2 3.25 2.88 4.05
CA ASP A 2 2.09 2.13 3.58
C ASP A 2 1.08 2.03 4.73
N GLY A 3 -0.10 2.59 4.51
CA GLY A 3 -1.25 2.55 5.42
C GLY A 3 -2.48 1.95 4.75
N GLY A 4 -2.31 1.26 3.62
CA GLY A 4 -3.38 0.80 2.75
C GLY A 4 -3.52 1.64 1.48
N GLU A 5 -4.00 1.00 0.40
CA GLU A 5 -4.10 1.62 -0.93
C GLU A 5 -5.37 2.47 -1.10
N TYR A 6 -6.48 2.05 -0.46
CA TYR A 6 -7.78 2.67 -0.63
C TYR A 6 -8.40 3.00 0.74
N LEU A 7 -8.87 4.24 0.90
CA LEU A 7 -9.58 4.64 2.12
C LEU A 7 -10.84 3.81 2.35
N GLU A 8 -11.45 3.32 1.27
CA GLU A 8 -12.68 2.52 1.32
C GLU A 8 -12.49 1.12 1.93
N ASP A 9 -11.26 0.66 2.19
CA ASP A 9 -10.99 -0.58 2.94
C ASP A 9 -11.16 -0.42 4.46
N PHE A 10 -11.38 0.81 4.91
CA PHE A 10 -11.57 1.14 6.31
C PHE A 10 -13.02 1.47 6.62
N THR A 11 -13.39 1.23 7.87
CA THR A 11 -14.64 1.69 8.47
C THR A 11 -14.39 2.92 9.32
N ILE A 12 -15.43 3.72 9.57
CA ILE A 12 -15.31 4.90 10.43
C ILE A 12 -14.84 4.55 11.86
N LYS A 13 -15.20 3.35 12.36
CA LYS A 13 -14.76 2.88 13.69
C LYS A 13 -13.26 2.65 13.76
N GLU A 14 -12.63 2.28 12.64
CA GLU A 14 -11.19 2.04 12.54
C GLU A 14 -10.44 3.34 12.28
N LEU A 15 -10.99 4.22 11.45
CA LEU A 15 -10.39 5.53 11.19
C LEU A 15 -10.29 6.38 12.46
N ARG A 16 -11.19 6.16 13.44
CA ARG A 16 -11.16 6.83 14.76
C ARG A 16 -9.91 6.56 15.59
N TYR A 17 -9.11 5.54 15.27
CA TYR A 17 -7.84 5.32 15.96
C TYR A 17 -6.72 6.24 15.50
N PHE A 18 -6.92 6.98 14.41
CA PHE A 18 -5.89 7.81 13.81
C PHE A 18 -6.26 9.27 13.99
N ASP A 19 -5.28 10.05 14.44
CA ASP A 19 -5.39 11.50 14.62
C ASP A 19 -5.36 12.29 13.31
N LEU A 20 -4.68 11.71 12.31
CA LEU A 20 -4.45 12.29 11.00
C LEU A 20 -4.59 11.20 9.93
N LEU A 21 -5.43 11.46 8.94
CA LEU A 21 -5.44 10.69 7.69
C LEU A 21 -4.54 11.37 6.67
N TYR A 22 -3.39 10.76 6.41
CA TYR A 22 -2.47 11.17 5.34
C TYR A 22 -2.82 10.43 4.04
N ILE A 23 -3.24 11.17 3.02
CA ILE A 23 -3.66 10.62 1.74
C ILE A 23 -2.69 11.09 0.67
N SER A 24 -1.78 10.20 0.26
CA SER A 24 -0.80 10.42 -0.81
C SER A 24 -1.40 10.02 -2.14
N ASP A 25 -1.70 11.00 -2.99
CA ASP A 25 -2.45 10.84 -4.25
C ASP A 25 -3.82 10.13 -4.06
N ILE A 26 -4.89 10.76 -4.52
CA ILE A 26 -6.24 10.24 -4.31
C ILE A 26 -6.47 9.04 -5.24
N LYS A 27 -6.66 7.85 -4.64
CA LYS A 27 -7.16 6.64 -5.29
C LYS A 27 -8.57 6.33 -4.79
N VAL A 28 -9.51 6.12 -5.71
CA VAL A 28 -10.93 5.94 -5.40
C VAL A 28 -11.48 4.77 -6.20
N ARG A 29 -12.14 3.83 -5.52
CA ARG A 29 -12.96 2.77 -6.13
C ARG A 29 -14.44 3.14 -6.08
N ASN A 30 -14.87 3.80 -5.01
CA ASN A 30 -16.26 4.25 -4.85
C ASN A 30 -16.28 5.65 -4.25
N GLU A 31 -16.58 6.63 -5.10
CA GLU A 31 -16.55 8.04 -4.74
C GLU A 31 -17.52 8.39 -3.61
N ASN A 32 -18.74 7.84 -3.63
CA ASN A 32 -19.73 8.09 -2.59
C ASN A 32 -19.23 7.57 -1.23
N LYS A 33 -18.70 6.35 -1.20
CA LYS A 33 -18.16 5.76 0.02
C LYS A 33 -16.95 6.55 0.53
N TYR A 34 -16.03 6.91 -0.36
CA TYR A 34 -14.86 7.72 -0.02
C TYR A 34 -15.24 9.06 0.62
N VAL A 35 -16.10 9.83 -0.06
CA VAL A 35 -16.56 11.14 0.43
C VAL A 35 -17.30 10.98 1.75
N SER A 36 -18.14 9.94 1.89
CA SER A 36 -18.85 9.67 3.15
C SER A 36 -17.91 9.37 4.32
N LEU A 37 -16.82 8.62 4.09
CA LEU A 37 -15.83 8.30 5.11
C LEU A 37 -15.06 9.55 5.52
N VAL A 38 -14.61 10.37 4.55
CA VAL A 38 -13.94 11.64 4.83
C VAL A 38 -14.84 12.58 5.62
N HIS A 39 -16.09 12.77 5.19
CA HIS A 39 -17.05 13.63 5.92
C HIS A 39 -17.29 13.12 7.34
N SER A 40 -17.53 11.82 7.49
CA SER A 40 -17.76 11.21 8.81
C SER A 40 -16.56 11.41 9.73
N TYR A 41 -15.34 11.24 9.21
CA TYR A 41 -14.12 11.43 9.99
C TYR A 41 -13.93 12.89 10.42
N LEU A 42 -14.18 13.85 9.52
CA LEU A 42 -14.14 15.29 9.82
C LEU A 42 -15.25 15.74 10.79
N MET A 43 -16.45 15.15 10.70
CA MET A 43 -17.54 15.44 11.65
C MET A 43 -17.16 15.03 13.08
N ASN A 44 -16.33 14.01 13.24
CA ASN A 44 -15.78 13.59 14.54
C ASN A 44 -14.54 14.42 14.96
N GLY A 45 -14.17 15.48 14.23
CA GLY A 45 -13.05 16.36 14.57
C GLY A 45 -11.71 15.96 13.97
N GLY A 46 -11.64 14.89 13.18
CA GLY A 46 -10.39 14.43 12.58
C GLY A 46 -9.78 15.39 11.56
N ILE A 47 -8.51 15.14 11.20
CA ILE A 47 -7.79 15.92 10.19
C ILE A 47 -7.44 15.06 8.99
N VAL A 48 -7.72 15.55 7.79
CA VAL A 48 -7.37 14.86 6.54
C VAL A 48 -6.40 15.71 5.74
N LEU A 49 -5.21 15.19 5.50
CA LEU A 49 -4.18 15.80 4.66
C LEU A 49 -4.12 15.08 3.31
N PHE A 50 -4.53 15.77 2.26
CA PHE A 50 -4.36 15.36 0.88
C PHE A 50 -3.04 15.92 0.35
N ASP A 51 -2.04 15.05 0.16
CA ASP A 51 -0.77 15.42 -0.44
C ASP A 51 -0.69 14.84 -1.85
N MET A 52 -0.71 15.73 -2.85
CA MET A 52 -0.90 15.39 -4.24
C MET A 52 0.35 15.66 -5.05
N GLY A 53 0.85 14.65 -5.75
CA GLY A 53 1.96 14.75 -6.68
C GLY A 53 1.56 14.66 -8.15
N ARG A 54 0.34 14.22 -8.41
CA ARG A 54 -0.17 14.03 -9.78
C ARG A 54 -1.49 14.75 -9.98
N ILE A 55 -1.68 15.26 -11.20
CA ILE A 55 -2.98 15.74 -11.67
C ILE A 55 -3.84 14.50 -11.90
N SER A 56 -4.75 14.21 -10.97
CA SER A 56 -5.70 13.11 -11.13
C SER A 56 -6.96 13.59 -11.84
N SER A 57 -7.47 12.81 -12.80
CA SER A 57 -8.76 13.04 -13.46
C SER A 57 -9.95 13.02 -12.47
N ILE A 58 -9.72 12.55 -11.24
CA ILE A 58 -10.70 12.46 -10.14
C ILE A 58 -11.15 13.83 -9.63
N PHE A 59 -10.47 14.92 -10.01
CA PHE A 59 -10.90 16.28 -9.65
C PHE A 59 -12.18 16.78 -10.33
N LEU A 60 -12.81 15.95 -11.17
CA LEU A 60 -14.06 16.26 -11.85
C LEU A 60 -15.32 15.78 -11.11
N GLY A 61 -15.18 15.14 -9.94
CA GLY A 61 -16.30 14.59 -9.17
C GLY A 61 -16.52 15.22 -7.78
N LYS A 62 -17.30 14.53 -6.95
CA LYS A 62 -17.59 14.86 -5.53
C LYS A 62 -16.33 14.97 -4.66
N ILE A 63 -15.21 14.38 -5.08
CA ILE A 63 -13.90 14.58 -4.42
C ILE A 63 -13.48 16.06 -4.48
N SER A 64 -13.76 16.75 -5.59
CA SER A 64 -13.43 18.17 -5.70
C SER A 64 -14.14 18.98 -4.61
N ASP A 65 -15.37 18.61 -4.23
CA ASP A 65 -16.17 19.31 -3.21
C ASP A 65 -15.59 19.23 -1.80
N ILE A 66 -14.77 18.20 -1.51
CA ILE A 66 -14.10 18.09 -0.20
C ILE A 66 -12.83 18.92 -0.12
N LEU A 67 -12.11 19.10 -1.21
CA LEU A 67 -10.82 19.79 -1.18
C LEU A 67 -10.97 21.30 -0.92
N PRO A 68 -9.97 21.96 -0.31
CA PRO A 68 -10.00 23.39 0.00
C PRO A 68 -9.72 24.27 -1.23
N ILE A 69 -9.42 23.65 -2.37
CA ILE A 69 -9.08 24.31 -3.64
C ILE A 69 -10.11 23.93 -4.72
N LYS A 70 -10.19 24.73 -5.77
CA LYS A 70 -11.00 24.47 -6.97
C LYS A 70 -10.14 24.11 -8.17
N GLU A 71 -9.00 24.79 -8.31
CA GLU A 71 -8.10 24.64 -9.45
C GLU A 71 -6.66 24.63 -8.98
N PHE A 72 -5.84 23.91 -9.72
CA PHE A 72 -4.40 23.81 -9.50
C PHE A 72 -3.66 23.62 -10.82
N ASP A 73 -2.38 23.96 -10.82
CA ASP A 73 -1.50 23.73 -11.95
C ASP A 73 -0.18 23.10 -11.52
N ARG A 74 0.39 22.29 -12.41
CA ARG A 74 1.69 21.66 -12.20
C ARG A 74 2.78 22.56 -12.75
N ARG A 75 3.68 22.99 -11.89
CA ARG A 75 4.84 23.82 -12.28
C ARG A 75 6.12 23.29 -11.65
N ILE A 76 7.24 23.83 -12.12
CA ILE A 76 8.56 23.53 -11.60
C ILE A 76 8.83 24.47 -10.42
N SER A 77 9.37 23.93 -9.33
CA SER A 77 9.74 24.64 -8.11
C SER A 77 11.14 24.24 -7.67
N ASN A 78 11.78 25.14 -6.94
CA ASN A 78 13.02 24.86 -6.19
C ASN A 78 12.75 24.60 -4.71
N LEU A 79 11.46 24.51 -4.31
CA LEU A 79 11.00 24.33 -2.93
C LEU A 79 11.49 25.41 -1.97
N HIS A 80 11.65 26.65 -2.41
CA HIS A 80 11.82 27.76 -1.49
C HIS A 80 10.46 28.13 -0.91
N LEU A 81 10.16 27.58 0.27
CA LEU A 81 8.86 27.72 0.91
C LEU A 81 8.89 28.81 1.97
N ASN A 82 7.86 29.65 1.94
CA ASN A 82 7.52 30.61 2.96
C ASN A 82 6.27 30.11 3.69
N PHE A 83 6.25 30.29 5.02
CA PHE A 83 5.21 29.73 5.87
C PHE A 83 4.41 30.85 6.56
N SER A 84 3.11 30.60 6.70
CA SER A 84 2.21 31.43 7.49
C SER A 84 2.59 31.39 8.97
N SER A 85 2.39 32.50 9.66
CA SER A 85 2.57 32.61 11.12
C SER A 85 1.70 31.63 11.91
N ILE A 86 0.61 31.14 11.32
CA ILE A 86 -0.26 30.08 11.86
C ILE A 86 0.54 28.81 12.18
N LEU A 87 1.51 28.47 11.33
CA LEU A 87 2.35 27.31 11.58
C LEU A 87 3.36 27.60 12.71
N GLY A 88 3.57 28.86 13.08
CA GLY A 88 4.65 29.24 13.99
C GLY A 88 6.00 29.29 13.29
N TYR A 89 7.08 29.27 14.07
CA TYR A 89 8.43 29.35 13.51
C TYR A 89 8.89 27.99 12.98
N ILE A 90 8.90 27.85 11.65
CA ILE A 90 9.47 26.69 10.97
C ILE A 90 10.86 27.04 10.47
N LYS A 91 11.88 26.35 10.99
CA LYS A 91 13.21 26.35 10.37
C LYS A 91 13.22 25.31 9.23
N TYR A 92 12.82 25.73 8.05
CA TYR A 92 12.89 24.93 6.84
C TYR A 92 14.03 25.43 5.95
N SER A 93 14.76 24.51 5.35
CA SER A 93 15.72 24.80 4.31
C SER A 93 15.50 23.80 3.19
N PRO A 94 15.34 24.26 1.94
CA PRO A 94 15.21 23.33 0.83
C PRO A 94 16.42 22.39 0.80
N PRO A 95 16.21 21.09 0.53
CA PRO A 95 17.30 20.13 0.41
C PRO A 95 18.23 20.51 -0.75
N LYS A 96 19.51 20.14 -0.65
CA LYS A 96 20.58 20.60 -1.56
C LYS A 96 20.33 20.30 -3.05
N ASN A 97 19.49 19.31 -3.37
CA ASN A 97 19.13 18.90 -4.73
C ASN A 97 17.66 19.18 -5.07
N ALA A 98 17.04 20.18 -4.44
CA ALA A 98 15.64 20.53 -4.67
C ALA A 98 15.37 21.20 -6.03
N GLU A 99 16.39 21.41 -6.86
CA GLU A 99 16.25 22.07 -8.13
C GLU A 99 15.33 21.29 -9.08
N LYS A 100 14.39 22.02 -9.68
CA LYS A 100 13.50 21.51 -10.72
C LYS A 100 12.59 20.36 -10.30
N VAL A 101 11.99 20.44 -9.12
CA VAL A 101 10.92 19.50 -8.76
C VAL A 101 9.58 19.93 -9.34
N HIS A 102 8.78 18.96 -9.73
CA HIS A 102 7.40 19.24 -10.10
C HIS A 102 6.51 19.17 -8.87
N ILE A 103 5.82 20.27 -8.59
CA ILE A 103 4.79 20.36 -7.56
C ILE A 103 3.50 20.92 -8.14
N LEU A 104 2.42 20.79 -7.38
CA LEU A 104 1.13 21.39 -7.70
C LEU A 104 0.96 22.69 -6.90
N TYR A 105 0.43 23.70 -7.58
CA TYR A 105 0.12 24.98 -6.99
C TYR A 105 -1.38 25.20 -7.03
N ALA A 106 -1.97 25.71 -5.95
CA ALA A 106 -3.39 26.06 -5.97
C ALA A 106 -3.58 27.39 -6.70
N ARG A 107 -4.41 27.40 -7.75
CA ARG A 107 -4.76 28.62 -8.50
C ARG A 107 -5.97 29.31 -7.93
N VAL A 108 -6.99 28.53 -7.57
CA VAL A 108 -8.26 29.04 -7.06
C VAL A 108 -8.59 28.35 -5.75
N LEU A 109 -8.69 29.13 -4.69
CA LEU A 109 -9.05 28.66 -3.36
C LEU A 109 -10.56 28.71 -3.15
N LYS A 110 -11.11 27.83 -2.31
CA LYS A 110 -12.49 27.94 -1.85
C LYS A 110 -12.62 29.01 -0.77
N ARG A 111 -13.83 29.55 -0.61
CA ARG A 111 -14.12 30.52 0.45
C ARG A 111 -13.89 29.86 1.82
N GLY A 112 -13.14 30.55 2.69
CA GLY A 112 -12.78 30.03 4.02
C GLY A 112 -11.54 29.13 4.03
N ALA A 113 -10.87 28.95 2.89
CA ALA A 113 -9.56 28.33 2.85
C ALA A 113 -8.47 29.32 3.29
N GLU A 114 -7.52 28.83 4.07
CA GLU A 114 -6.36 29.55 4.59
C GLU A 114 -5.10 28.97 3.98
N VAL A 115 -4.21 29.83 3.48
CA VAL A 115 -2.91 29.38 2.97
C VAL A 115 -1.93 29.25 4.14
N LEU A 116 -1.28 28.09 4.23
CA LEU A 116 -0.29 27.78 5.24
C LEU A 116 1.14 27.92 4.72
N ALA A 117 1.36 27.67 3.42
CA ALA A 117 2.64 27.88 2.78
C ALA A 117 2.48 28.31 1.32
N TRP A 118 3.42 29.14 0.88
CA TRP A 118 3.58 29.61 -0.49
C TRP A 118 5.03 29.44 -0.94
N ASP A 119 5.26 29.44 -2.25
CA ASP A 119 6.61 29.48 -2.80
C ASP A 119 7.19 30.91 -2.79
N GLU A 120 8.39 31.06 -3.36
CA GLU A 120 9.08 32.34 -3.53
C GLU A 120 8.29 33.37 -4.38
N ASN A 121 7.37 32.91 -5.21
CA ASN A 121 6.53 33.72 -6.09
C ASN A 121 5.11 33.93 -5.52
N ALA A 122 4.92 33.69 -4.22
CA ALA A 122 3.65 33.79 -3.52
C ALA A 122 2.54 32.85 -4.04
N ASN A 123 2.89 31.77 -4.75
CA ASN A 123 1.91 30.77 -5.17
C ASN A 123 1.60 29.80 -4.01
N PRO A 124 0.32 29.57 -3.67
CA PRO A 124 -0.06 28.65 -2.61
C PRO A 124 0.31 27.19 -2.92
N VAL A 125 0.95 26.52 -1.96
CA VAL A 125 1.33 25.09 -2.08
C VAL A 125 0.80 24.22 -0.95
N LEU A 126 0.43 24.84 0.19
CA LEU A 126 -0.20 24.18 1.33
C LEU A 126 -1.37 25.04 1.80
N VAL A 127 -2.56 24.47 1.80
CA VAL A 127 -3.82 25.16 2.08
C VAL A 127 -4.64 24.32 3.05
N ARG A 128 -5.27 24.94 4.05
CA ARG A 128 -6.24 24.27 4.91
C ARG A 128 -7.61 24.93 4.85
N MET A 129 -8.64 24.20 5.22
CA MET A 129 -10.00 24.72 5.37
C MET A 129 -10.71 23.94 6.46
N LYS A 130 -11.40 24.65 7.36
CA LYS A 130 -12.24 24.02 8.36
C LYS A 130 -13.47 23.42 7.67
N LYS A 131 -13.78 22.16 7.96
CA LYS A 131 -14.99 21.50 7.45
C LYS A 131 -15.61 20.66 8.56
N PHE A 132 -16.88 20.94 8.87
CA PHE A 132 -17.54 20.41 10.06
C PHE A 132 -16.72 20.75 11.33
N ASN A 133 -16.42 19.76 12.15
CA ASN A 133 -15.63 19.90 13.38
C ASN A 133 -14.12 19.69 13.16
N GLY A 134 -13.71 19.29 11.95
CA GLY A 134 -12.33 18.91 11.61
C GLY A 134 -11.69 19.83 10.58
N TRP A 135 -10.51 19.43 10.12
CA TRP A 135 -9.72 20.18 9.13
C TRP A 135 -9.40 19.34 7.90
N ILE A 136 -9.60 19.96 6.74
CA ILE A 136 -9.06 19.43 5.48
C ILE A 136 -7.84 20.26 5.11
N VAL A 137 -6.76 19.57 4.82
CA VAL A 137 -5.51 20.16 4.34
C VAL A 137 -5.21 19.60 2.96
N TRP A 138 -4.77 20.47 2.06
CA TRP A 138 -4.28 20.11 0.74
C TRP A 138 -2.84 20.60 0.59
N SER A 139 -1.99 19.72 0.10
CA SER A 139 -0.59 19.96 -0.23
C SER A 139 -0.35 19.54 -1.67
N GLY A 140 0.30 20.40 -2.44
CA GLY A 140 0.78 20.06 -3.78
C GLY A 140 2.26 19.63 -3.81
N LEU A 141 2.89 19.47 -2.63
CA LEU A 141 4.33 19.28 -2.51
C LEU A 141 4.79 17.85 -2.81
N ASN A 142 3.93 16.84 -2.57
CA ASN A 142 4.26 15.43 -2.68
C ASN A 142 5.44 15.05 -1.76
N LEU A 143 5.34 15.46 -0.50
CA LEU A 143 6.44 15.45 0.47
C LEU A 143 7.14 14.08 0.61
N PRO A 144 6.44 12.95 0.75
CA PRO A 144 7.09 11.65 0.94
C PRO A 144 7.94 11.29 -0.27
N TYR A 145 7.44 11.57 -1.47
CA TYR A 145 8.20 11.36 -2.70
C TYR A 145 9.41 12.30 -2.78
N GLN A 146 9.27 13.58 -2.42
CA GLN A 146 10.43 14.50 -2.43
C GLN A 146 11.49 14.05 -1.42
N VAL A 147 11.08 13.67 -0.21
CA VAL A 147 11.98 13.15 0.84
C VAL A 147 12.74 11.93 0.34
N MET A 148 12.05 10.97 -0.29
CA MET A 148 12.69 9.77 -0.85
C MET A 148 13.62 10.11 -2.01
N ARG A 149 13.19 10.97 -2.94
CA ARG A 149 13.96 11.34 -4.14
C ARG A 149 15.25 12.08 -3.81
N MET A 150 15.23 12.93 -2.77
CA MET A 150 16.35 13.80 -2.45
C MET A 150 17.41 13.14 -1.56
N GLU A 151 17.10 11.98 -0.98
CA GLU A 151 17.97 11.25 -0.04
C GLU A 151 18.55 12.14 1.09
N ASP A 152 17.84 13.22 1.42
CA ASP A 152 18.26 14.19 2.44
C ASP A 152 17.40 14.02 3.69
N PRO A 153 17.96 13.54 4.82
CA PRO A 153 17.25 13.46 6.09
C PRO A 153 16.63 14.79 6.50
N LYS A 154 17.24 15.94 6.13
CA LYS A 154 16.70 17.28 6.42
C LYS A 154 15.38 17.54 5.69
N GLY A 155 15.19 16.97 4.51
CA GLY A 155 13.94 17.05 3.76
C GLY A 155 12.76 16.47 4.53
N SER A 156 13.00 15.46 5.38
CA SER A 156 11.94 14.84 6.21
C SER A 156 11.43 15.74 7.34
N HIS A 157 12.19 16.76 7.74
CA HIS A 157 11.81 17.64 8.85
C HIS A 157 10.50 18.37 8.59
N LEU A 158 10.24 18.81 7.36
CA LEU A 158 8.98 19.48 7.03
C LEU A 158 7.79 18.53 7.18
N LEU A 159 7.92 17.29 6.69
CA LEU A 159 6.88 16.28 6.82
C LEU A 159 6.59 15.96 8.30
N VAL A 160 7.63 15.70 9.09
CA VAL A 160 7.51 15.43 10.53
C VAL A 160 6.90 16.62 11.26
N TYR A 161 7.32 17.83 10.90
CA TYR A 161 6.80 19.06 11.48
C TYR A 161 5.30 19.21 11.20
N LEU A 162 4.89 19.06 9.94
CA LEU A 162 3.48 19.19 9.55
C LEU A 162 2.61 18.15 10.23
N ILE A 163 3.06 16.88 10.31
CA ILE A 163 2.34 15.83 11.03
C ILE A 163 2.15 16.24 12.49
N ARG A 164 3.23 16.64 13.18
CA ARG A 164 3.16 17.09 14.58
C ARG A 164 2.28 18.32 14.76
N PHE A 165 2.38 19.30 13.86
CA PHE A 165 1.56 20.50 13.91
C PHE A 165 0.08 20.14 13.81
N PHE A 166 -0.28 19.29 12.84
CA PHE A 166 -1.67 18.86 12.67
C PHE A 166 -2.14 18.03 13.86
N THR A 167 -1.31 17.19 14.48
CA THR A 167 -1.74 16.39 15.64
C THR A 167 -1.59 17.10 17.00
N SER A 168 -0.91 18.25 17.08
CA SER A 168 -0.55 18.92 18.34
C SER A 168 -1.71 19.38 19.24
N HIS A 169 -2.88 19.61 18.66
CA HIS A 169 -4.10 20.02 19.39
C HIS A 169 -4.77 18.85 20.14
N ILE A 170 -4.35 17.62 19.85
CA ILE A 170 -4.77 16.43 20.56
C ILE A 170 -3.90 16.39 21.80
N SER A 171 -4.55 16.41 22.97
CA SER A 171 -3.87 16.54 24.26
C SER A 171 -2.71 15.57 24.29
N SER A 172 -1.51 16.11 24.47
CA SER A 172 -0.30 15.36 24.77
C SER A 172 -0.49 14.76 26.17
N SER A 173 -1.38 13.77 26.30
CA SER A 173 -1.18 12.74 27.30
C SER A 173 0.24 12.24 27.08
N ASN A 174 1.02 12.13 28.14
CA ASN A 174 2.35 11.54 28.09
C ASN A 174 2.27 10.17 27.39
N GLU A 175 2.42 10.15 26.07
CA GLU A 175 2.42 8.93 25.26
C GLU A 175 3.70 8.20 25.62
N GLU A 176 3.58 7.34 26.62
CA GLU A 176 4.67 6.53 27.11
C GLU A 176 4.86 5.38 26.13
N ILE A 177 5.96 5.41 25.37
CA ILE A 177 6.36 4.25 24.57
C ILE A 177 6.83 3.17 25.53
N ARG A 178 5.96 2.18 25.76
CA ARG A 178 6.27 1.01 26.57
C ARG A 178 6.79 -0.12 25.70
N LYS A 179 7.76 -0.87 26.24
CA LYS A 179 8.26 -2.09 25.61
C LYS A 179 7.53 -3.30 26.20
N GLY A 180 7.02 -4.16 25.33
CA GLY A 180 6.50 -5.47 25.72
C GLY A 180 7.61 -6.51 25.78
N ASP A 181 7.37 -7.57 26.55
CA ASP A 181 8.26 -8.73 26.56
C ASP A 181 7.98 -9.60 25.34
N PHE A 182 9.01 -9.87 24.56
CA PHE A 182 8.93 -10.63 23.32
C PHE A 182 9.50 -12.02 23.51
N LYS A 183 8.71 -13.04 23.17
CA LYS A 183 9.10 -14.44 23.22
C LYS A 183 8.87 -15.10 21.86
N VAL A 184 9.91 -15.71 21.31
CA VAL A 184 9.81 -16.56 20.12
C VAL A 184 9.28 -17.92 20.53
N LEU A 185 8.13 -18.34 19.99
CA LEU A 185 7.56 -19.67 20.23
C LEU A 185 8.00 -20.66 19.14
N SER A 186 8.05 -20.22 17.88
CA SER A 186 8.57 -20.97 16.74
C SER A 186 9.09 -20.02 15.65
N THR A 187 9.49 -20.54 14.48
CA THR A 187 9.88 -19.73 13.31
C THR A 187 8.78 -18.77 12.86
N ASP A 188 7.53 -19.20 13.04
CA ASP A 188 6.34 -18.56 12.49
C ASP A 188 5.36 -18.10 13.58
N GLU A 189 5.78 -18.11 14.85
CA GLU A 189 4.91 -17.77 15.97
C GLU A 189 5.65 -17.04 17.09
N TYR A 190 5.10 -15.90 17.50
CA TYR A 190 5.69 -14.97 18.44
C TYR A 190 4.66 -14.55 19.50
N GLU A 191 5.04 -14.60 20.77
CA GLU A 191 4.23 -14.13 21.89
C GLU A 191 4.77 -12.78 22.37
N VAL A 192 3.91 -11.77 22.42
CA VAL A 192 4.20 -10.46 23.00
C VAL A 192 3.37 -10.31 24.27
N SER A 193 4.03 -10.23 25.42
CA SER A 193 3.40 -9.95 26.71
C SER A 193 3.43 -8.45 26.98
N LEU A 194 2.26 -7.88 27.25
CA LEU A 194 2.05 -6.46 27.42
C LEU A 194 1.38 -6.23 28.78
N SER A 195 1.77 -5.16 29.48
CA SER A 195 1.19 -4.78 30.76
C SER A 195 0.82 -3.31 30.78
N GLY A 196 -0.19 -2.96 31.59
CA GLY A 196 -0.62 -1.58 31.79
C GLY A 196 -1.30 -0.92 30.58
N LEU A 197 -1.82 -1.69 29.63
CA LEU A 197 -2.44 -1.10 28.43
C LEU A 197 -3.69 -0.28 28.77
N SER A 198 -3.95 0.74 27.96
CA SER A 198 -5.22 1.43 27.82
C SER A 198 -6.02 0.87 26.63
N VAL A 199 -7.31 1.18 26.58
CA VAL A 199 -8.20 0.80 25.46
C VAL A 199 -7.76 1.44 24.14
N ASP A 200 -7.12 2.60 24.21
CA ASP A 200 -6.68 3.36 23.03
C ASP A 200 -5.24 3.04 22.63
N ASP A 201 -4.53 2.18 23.38
CA ASP A 201 -3.15 1.85 23.10
C ASP A 201 -3.01 1.01 21.82
N ALA A 202 -2.03 1.39 21.00
CA ALA A 202 -1.63 0.64 19.82
C ALA A 202 -0.38 -0.19 20.12
N VAL A 203 -0.32 -1.40 19.57
CA VAL A 203 0.84 -2.27 19.65
C VAL A 203 1.53 -2.29 18.31
N TRP A 204 2.72 -1.69 18.25
CA TRP A 204 3.56 -1.71 17.05
C TRP A 204 4.46 -2.94 17.06
N PHE A 205 4.22 -3.83 16.12
CA PHE A 205 5.02 -5.04 15.92
C PHE A 205 5.96 -4.85 14.73
N LYS A 206 7.25 -4.69 15.04
CA LYS A 206 8.31 -4.38 14.08
C LYS A 206 8.78 -5.63 13.31
N MET A 207 7.87 -6.24 12.56
CA MET A 207 8.15 -7.28 11.57
C MET A 207 7.52 -6.90 10.23
N MET A 208 8.12 -7.38 9.13
CA MET A 208 7.59 -7.12 7.79
C MET A 208 6.24 -7.81 7.61
N TYR A 209 5.27 -7.04 7.13
CA TYR A 209 3.93 -7.51 6.86
C TYR A 209 3.91 -8.41 5.63
N TYR A 210 3.05 -9.41 5.73
CA TYR A 210 2.65 -10.36 4.70
C TYR A 210 1.17 -10.71 4.98
N PRO A 211 0.30 -10.86 3.97
CA PRO A 211 -1.13 -11.07 4.20
C PRO A 211 -1.50 -12.31 5.04
N GLY A 212 -0.60 -13.27 5.16
CA GLY A 212 -0.78 -14.46 6.00
C GLY A 212 -0.58 -14.24 7.51
N TRP A 213 -0.15 -13.06 7.96
CA TRP A 213 -0.04 -12.78 9.39
C TRP A 213 -1.40 -12.69 10.07
N GLU A 214 -1.50 -13.31 11.24
CA GLU A 214 -2.62 -13.21 12.17
C GLU A 214 -2.11 -12.67 13.51
N ALA A 215 -2.90 -11.82 14.15
CA ALA A 215 -2.68 -11.37 15.53
C ALA A 215 -3.84 -11.83 16.40
N ILE A 216 -3.56 -12.55 17.48
CA ILE A 216 -4.56 -13.25 18.28
C ILE A 216 -4.33 -12.95 19.76
N ILE A 217 -5.37 -12.52 20.48
CA ILE A 217 -5.32 -12.42 21.94
C ILE A 217 -5.33 -13.84 22.52
N LYS A 218 -4.27 -14.23 23.21
CA LYS A 218 -4.07 -15.60 23.71
C LYS A 218 -5.22 -16.08 24.60
N ASP A 219 -5.72 -15.23 25.48
CA ASP A 219 -6.69 -15.62 26.50
C ASP A 219 -8.10 -15.83 25.94
N THR A 220 -8.48 -15.09 24.89
CA THR A 220 -9.83 -15.14 24.31
C THR A 220 -9.90 -15.76 22.92
N GLY A 221 -8.76 -15.96 22.25
CA GLY A 221 -8.70 -16.39 20.85
C GLY A 221 -9.22 -15.34 19.86
N GLU A 222 -9.46 -14.11 20.32
CA GLU A 222 -9.96 -13.01 19.49
C GLU A 222 -8.89 -12.59 18.49
N ARG A 223 -9.26 -12.53 17.21
CA ARG A 223 -8.38 -12.08 16.13
C ARG A 223 -8.41 -10.56 16.03
N LEU A 224 -7.25 -9.93 16.13
CA LEU A 224 -7.07 -8.51 15.96
C LEU A 224 -6.85 -8.17 14.48
N ARG A 225 -7.45 -7.06 14.03
CA ARG A 225 -7.14 -6.50 12.71
C ARG A 225 -5.73 -5.94 12.72
N ILE A 226 -4.92 -6.37 11.76
CA ILE A 226 -3.59 -5.83 11.51
C ILE A 226 -3.72 -4.63 10.58
N PHE A 227 -3.17 -3.50 11.01
CA PHE A 227 -3.00 -2.30 10.23
C PHE A 227 -1.55 -2.23 9.75
N LEU A 228 -1.37 -1.79 8.51
CA LEU A 228 -0.05 -1.48 7.98
C LEU A 228 0.44 -0.16 8.56
N ALA A 229 1.68 -0.15 9.03
CA ALA A 229 2.34 1.05 9.55
C ALA A 229 3.75 1.19 8.98
N GLY A 230 4.15 2.41 8.62
CA GLY A 230 5.53 2.73 8.24
C GLY A 230 6.04 1.94 7.01
N PRO A 231 7.26 1.36 7.06
CA PRO A 231 7.84 0.55 5.98
C PRO A 231 7.34 -0.90 6.07
N HIS A 232 6.05 -1.12 5.80
CA HIS A 232 5.39 -2.44 5.84
C HIS A 232 5.51 -3.16 7.19
N THR A 233 5.37 -2.44 8.31
CA THR A 233 5.29 -3.07 9.65
C THR A 233 3.84 -3.20 10.10
N MET A 234 3.63 -3.89 11.22
CA MET A 234 2.30 -4.24 11.71
C MET A 234 1.91 -3.42 12.93
N LEU A 235 0.67 -2.94 12.96
CA LEU A 235 0.07 -2.23 14.08
C LEU A 235 -1.26 -2.89 14.44
N VAL A 236 -1.52 -3.13 15.72
CA VAL A 236 -2.79 -3.71 16.20
C VAL A 236 -3.32 -2.91 17.38
N PHE A 237 -4.64 -2.91 17.54
CA PHE A 237 -5.33 -2.23 18.64
C PHE A 237 -6.07 -3.28 19.49
N PRO A 238 -5.56 -3.65 20.68
CA PRO A 238 -6.17 -4.69 21.51
C PRO A 238 -7.48 -4.27 22.18
N ARG A 239 -7.72 -2.96 22.34
CA ARG A 239 -8.93 -2.37 22.93
C ARG A 239 -9.27 -2.88 24.33
N ARG A 240 -8.23 -3.14 25.14
CA ARG A 240 -8.39 -3.68 26.49
C ARG A 240 -7.46 -3.00 27.46
N SER A 241 -8.00 -2.61 28.60
CA SER A 241 -7.24 -2.05 29.71
C SER A 241 -6.77 -3.16 30.66
N SER A 242 -5.77 -3.94 30.26
CA SER A 242 -5.21 -5.01 31.09
C SER A 242 -3.83 -5.47 30.63
N THR A 243 -3.19 -6.29 31.46
CA THR A 243 -2.13 -7.17 30.98
C THR A 243 -2.72 -8.16 29.98
N LEU A 244 -2.06 -8.35 28.84
CA LEU A 244 -2.50 -9.28 27.81
C LEU A 244 -1.34 -9.86 27.04
N LYS A 245 -1.60 -11.01 26.41
CA LYS A 245 -0.65 -11.68 25.53
C LYS A 245 -1.21 -11.73 24.12
N ILE A 246 -0.45 -11.20 23.17
CA ILE A 246 -0.77 -11.28 21.74
C ILE A 246 0.14 -12.32 21.10
N ILE A 247 -0.46 -13.27 20.40
CA ILE A 247 0.25 -14.21 19.54
C ILE A 247 0.20 -13.63 18.13
N PHE A 248 1.38 -13.33 17.57
CA PHE A 248 1.55 -13.06 16.16
C PHE A 248 1.96 -14.35 15.47
N LYS A 249 1.12 -14.83 14.55
CA LYS A 249 1.32 -16.09 13.85
C LYS A 249 1.36 -15.87 12.36
N PHE A 250 2.40 -16.39 11.71
CA PHE A 250 2.50 -16.43 10.26
C PHE A 250 1.75 -17.66 9.73
N GLY A 251 0.80 -17.42 8.83
CA GLY A 251 -0.01 -18.43 8.17
C GLY A 251 0.14 -18.37 6.65
N LYS A 252 -0.36 -19.41 5.97
CA LYS A 252 -0.46 -19.44 4.52
C LYS A 252 -1.71 -18.69 4.07
N THR A 253 -1.58 -17.92 3.00
CA THR A 253 -2.74 -17.27 2.37
C THR A 253 -3.56 -18.29 1.58
N HIS A 254 -4.82 -17.96 1.26
CA HIS A 254 -5.72 -18.89 0.56
C HIS A 254 -5.19 -19.28 -0.82
N ASP A 255 -4.58 -18.35 -1.53
CA ASP A 255 -3.92 -18.58 -2.82
C ASP A 255 -2.74 -19.56 -2.70
N VAL A 256 -1.92 -19.44 -1.65
CA VAL A 256 -0.84 -20.40 -1.39
C VAL A 256 -1.41 -21.79 -1.08
N ILE A 257 -2.44 -21.87 -0.23
CA ILE A 257 -3.10 -23.13 0.10
C ILE A 257 -3.67 -23.79 -1.16
N ILE A 258 -4.38 -23.03 -2.01
CA ILE A 258 -4.93 -23.53 -3.27
C ILE A 258 -3.82 -23.99 -4.21
N GLY A 259 -2.73 -23.23 -4.33
CA GLY A 259 -1.58 -23.57 -5.14
C GLY A 259 -0.92 -24.89 -4.71
N GLU A 260 -0.81 -25.12 -3.41
CA GLU A 260 -0.31 -26.38 -2.86
C GLU A 260 -1.24 -27.55 -3.20
N TYR A 261 -2.56 -27.39 -3.06
CA TYR A 261 -3.52 -28.43 -3.44
C TYR A 261 -3.45 -28.76 -4.93
N ILE A 262 -3.41 -27.75 -5.81
CA ILE A 262 -3.28 -27.96 -7.26
C ILE A 262 -1.98 -28.71 -7.58
N SER A 263 -0.88 -28.35 -6.92
CA SER A 263 0.41 -29.00 -7.10
C SER A 263 0.36 -30.47 -6.67
N ILE A 264 -0.21 -30.77 -5.50
CA ILE A 264 -0.38 -32.14 -4.99
C ILE A 264 -1.22 -32.97 -5.97
N ILE A 265 -2.34 -32.43 -6.45
CA ILE A 265 -3.20 -33.12 -7.43
C ILE A 265 -2.45 -33.38 -8.74
N PHE A 266 -1.72 -32.38 -9.25
CA PHE A 266 -0.93 -32.51 -10.47
C PHE A 266 0.15 -33.60 -10.35
N TYR A 267 0.93 -33.59 -9.25
CA TYR A 267 1.92 -34.63 -9.00
C TYR A 267 1.29 -36.01 -8.82
N GLY A 268 0.12 -36.09 -8.17
CA GLY A 268 -0.63 -37.33 -8.04
C GLY A 268 -1.06 -37.91 -9.40
N ILE A 269 -1.60 -37.06 -10.29
CA ILE A 269 -1.97 -37.46 -11.66
C ILE A 269 -0.73 -37.89 -12.45
N LEU A 270 0.37 -37.15 -12.34
CA LEU A 270 1.61 -37.45 -13.05
C LEU A 270 2.21 -38.78 -12.59
N PHE A 271 2.18 -39.06 -11.28
CA PHE A 271 2.57 -40.34 -10.70
C PHE A 271 1.68 -41.49 -11.18
N LEU A 272 0.36 -41.30 -11.16
CA LEU A 272 -0.62 -42.26 -11.68
C LEU A 272 -0.54 -42.46 -13.19
N TYR A 273 0.01 -41.52 -13.95
CA TYR A 273 0.21 -41.69 -15.39
C TYR A 273 1.54 -42.40 -15.69
N PHE A 274 2.64 -41.93 -15.08
CA PHE A 274 3.99 -42.40 -15.39
C PHE A 274 4.27 -43.83 -14.90
N ILE A 275 3.76 -44.23 -13.74
CA ILE A 275 3.99 -45.59 -13.21
C ILE A 275 3.33 -46.66 -14.08
N PRO A 276 2.01 -46.62 -14.33
CA PRO A 276 1.40 -47.60 -15.22
C PRO A 276 1.90 -47.44 -16.67
N TYR A 277 2.25 -46.23 -17.13
CA TYR A 277 2.88 -46.09 -18.45
C TYR A 277 4.22 -46.85 -18.55
N GLN A 278 5.08 -46.78 -17.53
CA GLN A 278 6.32 -47.57 -17.52
C GLN A 278 6.07 -49.07 -17.38
N ILE A 279 5.08 -49.48 -16.57
CA ILE A 279 4.69 -50.89 -16.44
C ILE A 279 4.13 -51.40 -17.77
N ILE A 280 3.18 -50.68 -18.38
CA ILE A 280 2.64 -51.01 -19.71
C ILE A 280 3.78 -51.08 -20.71
N ARG A 281 4.67 -50.09 -20.80
CA ARG A 281 5.81 -50.15 -21.73
C ARG A 281 6.76 -51.35 -21.48
N LYS A 282 6.91 -51.79 -20.22
CA LYS A 282 7.77 -52.93 -19.84
C LYS A 282 7.14 -54.28 -20.13
N TYR A 283 5.82 -54.41 -19.95
CA TYR A 283 5.08 -55.68 -20.10
C TYR A 283 4.35 -55.80 -21.44
N TYR A 284 4.10 -54.70 -22.12
CA TYR A 284 3.52 -54.68 -23.46
C TYR A 284 4.61 -55.03 -24.48
N ARG A 285 4.64 -56.29 -24.89
CA ARG A 285 5.35 -56.69 -26.11
C ARG A 285 4.45 -56.33 -27.29
N PRO A 286 4.91 -55.54 -28.28
CA PRO A 286 4.12 -55.36 -29.49
C PRO A 286 3.84 -56.75 -30.09
N PRO A 287 2.60 -56.99 -30.59
CA PRO A 287 2.25 -58.29 -31.17
C PRO A 287 3.23 -58.68 -32.29
N GLU A 288 3.63 -59.95 -32.31
CA GLU A 288 4.54 -60.49 -33.32
C GLU A 288 4.00 -60.19 -34.73
N GLY A 289 4.79 -59.46 -35.52
CA GLY A 289 4.41 -58.92 -36.83
C GLY A 289 4.53 -57.41 -36.96
N TRP A 290 4.56 -56.66 -35.85
CA TRP A 290 4.70 -55.20 -35.87
C TRP A 290 6.15 -54.67 -35.80
N VAL A 291 7.13 -55.55 -35.57
CA VAL A 291 8.55 -55.15 -35.40
C VAL A 291 9.29 -54.98 -36.74
N HIS A 292 8.73 -55.46 -37.85
CA HIS A 292 9.29 -55.22 -39.19
C HIS A 292 8.18 -55.11 -40.25
N THR A 293 7.49 -53.99 -40.34
CA THR A 293 6.98 -53.59 -41.66
C THR A 293 8.17 -53.08 -42.45
N HIS A 294 8.81 -53.97 -43.22
CA HIS A 294 9.54 -53.54 -44.40
C HIS A 294 8.57 -52.67 -45.20
N HIS A 295 8.80 -51.36 -45.25
CA HIS A 295 8.11 -50.49 -46.18
C HIS A 295 8.45 -50.95 -47.60
N LYS A 296 7.66 -51.90 -48.14
CA LYS A 296 7.52 -52.07 -49.59
C LYS A 296 6.72 -50.88 -50.06
N GLY A 297 7.39 -49.75 -50.22
CA GLY A 297 6.81 -48.55 -50.80
C GLY A 297 6.28 -48.89 -52.19
N SER A 298 4.96 -48.91 -52.35
CA SER A 298 4.28 -49.03 -53.64
C SER A 298 4.24 -47.70 -54.41
N GLY A 299 5.24 -46.84 -54.19
CA GLY A 299 5.43 -45.59 -54.91
C GLY A 299 6.31 -45.78 -56.14
N TYR A 300 6.01 -46.80 -56.96
CA TYR A 300 6.60 -46.93 -58.30
C TYR A 300 5.56 -46.47 -59.32
N ASN A 301 5.99 -45.59 -60.23
CA ASN A 301 5.31 -45.19 -61.47
C ASN A 301 4.20 -44.15 -61.37
N ASN A 302 4.58 -42.86 -61.32
CA ASN A 302 4.01 -41.83 -62.22
C ASN A 302 4.66 -40.45 -62.05
N VAL A 303 5.98 -40.35 -62.28
CA VAL A 303 6.59 -39.05 -62.60
C VAL A 303 7.33 -39.19 -63.91
N LYS A 304 6.66 -38.77 -64.98
CA LYS A 304 7.20 -38.63 -66.33
C LYS A 304 8.44 -37.73 -66.29
N TYR A 305 9.55 -38.29 -66.74
CA TYR A 305 10.78 -37.59 -67.07
C TYR A 305 10.53 -36.55 -68.18
N GLY A 306 10.35 -35.29 -67.80
CA GLY A 306 10.52 -34.14 -68.67
C GLY A 306 11.99 -33.72 -68.70
N LYS A 307 12.75 -34.20 -69.70
CA LYS A 307 14.07 -33.64 -70.03
C LYS A 307 13.93 -32.16 -70.40
N ARG A 308 14.66 -31.25 -69.74
CA ARG A 308 15.81 -30.56 -70.37
C ARG A 308 16.37 -29.37 -69.56
N LYS A 309 17.72 -29.41 -69.55
CA LYS A 309 18.70 -28.32 -69.70
C LYS A 309 19.16 -27.57 -68.44
N SER A 310 20.31 -28.08 -67.98
CA SER A 310 21.43 -27.34 -67.43
C SER A 310 21.93 -26.21 -68.32
N LYS A 311 22.40 -25.14 -67.67
CA LYS A 311 23.65 -24.39 -67.92
C LYS A 311 23.94 -23.66 -66.58
N ILE A 312 24.92 -24.13 -65.79
CA ILE A 312 26.37 -23.88 -65.85
C ILE A 312 26.71 -22.43 -65.49
N SER A 313 27.66 -22.34 -64.55
CA SER A 313 28.46 -21.20 -64.08
C SER A 313 27.73 -20.06 -63.37
#